data_AF-A0A0N4VX66-F1
#
_entry.id   AF-A0A0N4VX66-F1
#
_cell.length_a   1.000
_cell.length_b   1.000
_cell.length_c   1.000
_cell.angle_alpha   90.00
_cell.angle_beta   90.00
_cell.angle_gamma   90.00
#
_symmetry.space_group_name_H-M   'P 1'
#
loop_
_entity.id
_entity.type
_entity.pdbx_description
1 polymer ?
#
loop_
_entity_poly.entity_id
_entity_poly.type
_entity_poly.pdbx_seq_one_letter_code
_entity_poly.pdbx_strand_id
1 'polypeptide(L)'
;LTMTFELLLKIIANGLFFTPKAVVSDVGGVMTMFIYFTSVAFLMWMPRHVEINSFAQLLMIFRAMRPLRVYTLVPHIRRVVMEFFRGFKEILLVTILMIVVMFIFASFGVQIVGGKLAACNDPTITSRENCTGIFWQKIFVTRLEVYGKDDEQMHPKILVPRV
;
A
#
# COMPACT_ATOMS: atom_id res chain seq x y z
N LEU A 1 13.61 6.05 24.05
CA LEU A 1 13.82 6.48 25.45
C LEU A 1 12.49 6.63 26.19
N THR A 2 11.59 7.54 25.80
CA THR A 2 10.25 7.66 26.45
C THR A 2 9.45 6.35 26.41
N MET A 3 9.39 5.69 25.24
CA MET A 3 8.76 4.38 25.07
C MET A 3 9.41 3.29 25.95
N THR A 4 10.74 3.35 26.11
CA THR A 4 11.50 2.41 26.93
C THR A 4 11.10 2.53 28.40
N PHE A 5 11.03 3.76 28.91
CA PHE A 5 10.64 4.03 30.29
C PHE A 5 9.17 3.66 30.56
N GLU A 6 8.26 4.00 29.65
CA GLU A 6 6.85 3.64 29.78
C GLU A 6 6.62 2.12 29.76
N LEU A 7 7.32 1.40 28.88
CA LEU A 7 7.24 -0.05 28.79
C LEU A 7 7.84 -0.71 30.04
N LEU A 8 8.97 -0.21 30.53
CA LEU A 8 9.62 -0.69 31.75
C LEU A 8 8.71 -0.54 32.98
N LEU A 9 8.09 0.63 33.16
CA LEU A 9 7.12 0.85 34.23
C LEU A 9 5.91 -0.08 34.12
N LYS A 10 5.40 -0.30 32.91
CA LYS A 10 4.29 -1.24 32.67
C LYS A 10 4.67 -2.69 33.01
N ILE A 11 5.89 -3.11 32.68
CA ILE A 11 6.38 -4.47 32.98
C ILE A 11 6.54 -4.66 34.49
N ILE A 12 7.08 -3.67 35.21
CA ILE A 12 7.26 -3.75 36.67
C ILE A 12 5.91 -3.74 37.39
N ALA A 13 4.97 -2.88 36.98
CA ALA A 13 3.68 -2.73 37.65
C ALA A 13 2.72 -3.91 37.39
N ASN A 14 2.69 -4.41 36.15
CA ASN A 14 1.69 -5.40 35.74
C ASN A 14 2.26 -6.79 35.48
N GLY A 15 3.58 -6.98 35.41
CA GLY A 15 4.21 -8.24 35.01
C GLY A 15 4.19 -8.49 33.50
N LEU A 16 5.11 -9.35 33.03
CA LEU A 16 5.31 -9.61 31.60
C LEU A 16 4.32 -10.65 31.02
N PHE A 17 4.12 -11.78 31.71
CA PHE A 17 3.30 -12.91 31.21
C PHE A 17 2.33 -13.53 32.24
N PHE A 18 2.70 -13.63 33.52
CA PHE A 18 1.99 -14.48 34.51
C PHE A 18 1.03 -13.74 35.45
N THR A 19 0.33 -12.72 34.95
CA THR A 19 -0.62 -11.92 35.72
C THR A 19 -1.90 -11.68 34.92
N PRO A 20 -3.07 -11.52 35.57
CA PRO A 20 -4.34 -11.30 34.87
C PRO A 20 -4.40 -9.98 34.08
N LYS A 21 -3.41 -9.09 34.25
CA LYS A 21 -3.24 -7.84 33.48
C LYS A 21 -1.86 -7.76 32.79
N ALA A 22 -1.32 -8.89 32.34
CA ALA A 22 0.00 -8.92 31.69
C ALA A 22 0.07 -8.01 30.45
N VAL A 23 1.24 -7.38 30.23
CA VAL A 23 1.45 -6.44 29.11
C VAL A 23 1.26 -7.09 27.74
N VAL A 24 1.52 -8.40 27.62
CA VAL A 24 1.45 -9.16 26.34
C VAL A 24 0.14 -9.94 26.20
N SER A 25 -0.88 -9.73 27.05
CA SER A 25 -2.13 -10.50 26.97
C SER A 25 -3.04 -10.08 25.80
N ASP A 26 -2.92 -8.85 25.33
CA ASP A 26 -3.75 -8.26 24.28
C ASP A 26 -2.96 -8.02 22.98
N VAL A 27 -3.64 -8.08 21.83
CA VAL A 27 -3.08 -7.77 20.49
C VAL A 27 -2.38 -6.41 20.47
N GLY A 28 -2.94 -5.42 21.18
CA GLY A 28 -2.34 -4.11 21.32
C GLY A 28 -1.00 -4.11 22.04
N GLY A 29 -0.87 -4.93 23.08
CA GLY A 29 0.37 -5.12 23.82
C GLY A 29 1.47 -5.73 22.95
N VAL A 30 1.11 -6.76 22.18
CA VAL A 30 2.01 -7.39 21.19
C VAL A 30 2.48 -6.38 20.13
N MET A 31 1.56 -5.60 19.54
CA MET A 31 1.92 -4.56 18.57
C MET A 31 2.86 -3.50 19.18
N THR A 32 2.64 -3.10 20.43
CA THR A 32 3.49 -2.13 21.11
C THR A 32 4.90 -2.68 21.37
N MET A 33 5.01 -3.96 21.75
CA MET A 33 6.30 -4.66 21.89
C MET A 33 7.05 -4.73 20.56
N PHE A 34 6.35 -5.05 19.46
CA PHE A 34 6.93 -5.10 18.13
C PHE A 34 7.46 -3.72 17.67
N ILE A 35 6.67 -2.66 17.83
CA ILE A 35 7.07 -1.28 17.50
C ILE A 35 8.29 -0.85 18.34
N TYR A 36 8.34 -1.27 19.59
CA TYR A 36 9.48 -1.01 20.48
C TYR A 36 10.75 -1.71 19.97
N PHE A 37 10.70 -3.02 19.71
CA PHE A 37 11.84 -3.79 19.22
C PHE A 37 12.38 -3.25 17.89
N THR A 38 11.50 -3.00 16.92
CA THR A 38 11.89 -2.42 15.61
C THR A 38 12.48 -1.02 15.76
N SER A 39 11.96 -0.19 16.66
CA SER A 39 12.51 1.13 16.96
C SER A 39 13.89 1.07 17.62
N VAL A 40 14.13 0.11 18.51
CA VAL A 40 15.43 -0.09 19.17
C VAL A 40 16.45 -0.66 18.18
N ALA A 41 16.08 -1.69 17.42
CA ALA A 41 16.95 -2.30 16.40
C ALA A 41 17.44 -1.26 15.39
N PHE A 42 16.54 -0.39 14.91
CA PHE A 42 16.92 0.71 14.01
C PHE A 42 17.86 1.73 14.67
N LEU A 43 17.64 2.06 15.95
CA LEU A 43 18.46 3.02 16.68
C LEU A 43 19.86 2.46 16.97
N MET A 44 19.97 1.15 17.21
CA MET A 44 21.26 0.45 17.38
C MET A 44 22.03 0.34 16.07
N TRP A 45 21.35 0.09 14.95
CA TRP A 45 21.99 -0.08 13.64
C TRP A 45 22.39 1.26 13.00
N MET A 46 21.61 2.33 13.23
CA MET A 46 21.79 3.69 12.68
C MET A 46 22.37 3.72 11.25
N PRO A 47 21.68 3.13 10.25
CA PRO A 47 22.19 3.08 8.89
C PRO A 47 22.23 4.47 8.26
N ARG A 48 23.40 4.89 7.74
CA ARG A 48 23.58 6.18 7.04
C ARG A 48 23.15 6.14 5.58
N HIS A 49 23.18 4.96 4.95
CA HIS A 49 22.76 4.74 3.58
C HIS A 49 21.70 3.63 3.56
N VAL A 50 20.59 3.87 2.86
CA VAL A 50 19.48 2.92 2.74
C VAL A 50 19.23 2.67 1.28
N GLU A 51 19.58 1.48 0.83
CA GLU A 51 19.31 1.01 -0.53
C GLU A 51 17.85 0.57 -0.68
N ILE A 52 17.33 0.68 -1.90
CA ILE A 52 15.97 0.28 -2.26
C ILE A 52 15.86 -1.25 -2.18
N ASN A 53 14.76 -1.77 -1.63
CA ASN A 53 14.53 -3.19 -1.33
C ASN A 53 15.45 -3.82 -0.26
N SER A 54 16.15 -3.01 0.54
CA SER A 54 16.98 -3.50 1.65
C SER A 54 16.20 -3.70 2.96
N PHE A 55 16.74 -4.54 3.86
CA PHE A 55 16.23 -4.73 5.22
C PHE A 55 16.16 -3.41 6.02
N ALA A 56 17.09 -2.47 5.75
CA ALA A 56 17.07 -1.15 6.35
C ALA A 56 15.82 -0.34 5.97
N GLN A 57 15.34 -0.46 4.73
CA GLN A 57 14.11 0.18 4.28
C GLN A 57 12.88 -0.46 4.95
N LEU A 58 12.87 -1.78 5.11
CA LEU A 58 11.81 -2.50 5.80
C LEU A 58 11.72 -2.12 7.29
N LEU A 59 12.86 -1.94 7.98
CA LEU A 59 12.88 -1.40 9.35
C LEU A 59 12.34 0.03 9.43
N MET A 60 12.60 0.88 8.42
CA MET A 60 12.00 2.22 8.34
C MET A 60 10.48 2.17 8.18
N ILE A 61 9.95 1.24 7.36
CA ILE A 61 8.50 1.04 7.20
C ILE A 61 7.89 0.59 8.52
N PHE A 62 8.50 -0.36 9.22
CA PHE A 62 8.00 -0.78 10.53
C PHE A 62 8.01 0.36 11.56
N ARG A 63 9.01 1.26 11.50
CA ARG A 63 9.02 2.49 12.30
C ARG A 63 7.84 3.41 11.96
N ALA A 64 7.41 3.46 10.69
CA ALA A 64 6.26 4.24 10.27
C ALA A 64 4.93 3.72 10.88
N MET A 65 4.90 2.51 11.44
CA MET A 65 3.74 1.97 12.16
C MET A 65 3.56 2.52 13.58
N ARG A 66 4.44 3.40 14.07
CA ARG A 66 4.29 4.03 15.41
C ARG A 66 2.90 4.64 15.69
N PRO A 67 2.21 5.31 14.74
CA PRO A 67 0.86 5.84 14.98
C PRO A 67 -0.16 4.76 15.36
N LEU A 68 0.08 3.49 14.99
CA LEU A 68 -0.78 2.37 15.34
C LEU A 68 -0.87 2.16 16.86
N ARG A 69 0.06 2.71 17.63
CA ARG A 69 0.01 2.74 19.10
C ARG A 69 -1.23 3.46 19.64
N VAL A 70 -1.84 4.37 18.87
CA VAL A 70 -3.12 5.02 19.23
C VAL A 70 -4.21 4.00 19.57
N TYR A 71 -4.21 2.83 18.93
CA TYR A 71 -5.09 1.71 19.28
C TYR A 71 -4.99 1.29 20.75
N THR A 72 -3.77 1.31 21.31
CA THR A 72 -3.51 0.94 22.70
C THR A 72 -3.69 2.08 23.69
N LEU A 73 -3.50 3.33 23.25
CA LEU A 73 -3.65 4.51 24.11
C LEU A 73 -5.12 4.93 24.23
N VAL A 74 -5.91 4.75 23.17
CA VAL A 74 -7.28 5.26 23.10
C VAL A 74 -8.29 4.10 23.14
N PRO A 75 -8.99 3.88 24.28
CA PRO A 75 -9.91 2.75 24.42
C PRO A 75 -11.11 2.82 23.47
N HIS A 76 -11.48 4.02 23.03
CA HIS A 76 -12.51 4.22 22.01
C HIS A 76 -12.13 3.56 20.67
N ILE A 77 -10.91 3.79 20.19
CA ILE A 77 -10.42 3.18 18.94
C ILE A 77 -10.34 1.66 19.08
N ARG A 78 -9.91 1.16 20.25
CA ARG A 78 -9.90 -0.28 20.53
C ARG A 78 -11.29 -0.90 20.36
N ARG A 79 -12.33 -0.28 20.90
CA ARG A 79 -13.72 -0.76 20.76
C ARG A 79 -14.14 -0.83 19.30
N VAL A 80 -13.92 0.24 18.54
CA VAL A 80 -14.27 0.29 17.10
C VAL A 80 -13.62 -0.86 16.32
N VAL A 81 -12.33 -1.12 16.55
CA VAL A 81 -11.61 -2.21 15.89
C VAL A 81 -12.13 -3.59 16.31
N MET A 82 -12.47 -3.78 17.60
CA MET A 82 -13.06 -5.05 18.06
C MET A 82 -14.45 -5.30 17.45
N GLU A 83 -15.29 -4.27 17.36
CA GLU A 83 -16.60 -4.38 16.68
C GLU A 83 -16.43 -4.69 15.19
N PHE A 84 -15.44 -4.09 14.52
CA PHE A 84 -15.11 -4.42 13.14
C PHE A 84 -14.72 -5.89 12.99
N PHE A 85 -13.82 -6.40 13.84
CA PHE A 85 -13.40 -7.80 13.79
C PHE A 85 -14.53 -8.78 14.15
N ARG A 86 -15.53 -8.36 14.93
CA ARG A 86 -16.71 -9.18 15.23
C ARG A 86 -17.50 -9.55 13.97
N GLY A 87 -17.57 -8.64 12.99
CA GLY A 87 -18.21 -8.86 11.69
C GLY A 87 -17.30 -9.50 10.63
N PHE A 88 -16.03 -9.79 10.95
CA PHE A 88 -15.04 -10.17 9.94
C PHE A 88 -15.36 -11.49 9.24
N LYS A 89 -16.04 -12.44 9.91
CA LYS A 89 -16.43 -13.72 9.31
C LYS A 89 -17.35 -13.54 8.10
N GLU A 90 -18.33 -12.64 8.20
CA GLU A 90 -19.27 -12.37 7.10
C GLU A 90 -18.57 -11.63 5.96
N ILE A 91 -17.73 -10.65 6.29
CA ILE A 91 -16.90 -9.92 5.31
C ILE A 91 -15.97 -10.89 4.56
N LEU A 92 -15.35 -11.85 5.26
CA LEU A 92 -14.52 -12.88 4.63
C LEU A 92 -15.32 -13.76 3.68
N LEU A 93 -16.54 -14.16 4.03
CA LEU A 93 -17.37 -14.97 3.14
C LEU A 93 -17.71 -14.22 1.83
N VAL A 94 -18.10 -12.94 1.94
CA VAL A 94 -18.41 -12.09 0.78
C VAL A 94 -17.17 -11.82 -0.07
N THR A 95 -16.02 -11.58 0.56
CA THR A 95 -14.76 -11.35 -0.17
C THR A 95 -14.29 -12.62 -0.90
N ILE A 96 -14.43 -13.81 -0.31
CA ILE A 96 -14.16 -15.08 -1.00
C ILE A 96 -15.05 -15.23 -2.23
N LEU A 97 -16.35 -14.95 -2.10
CA LEU A 97 -17.27 -14.99 -3.24
C LEU A 97 -16.83 -14.01 -4.35
N MET A 98 -16.46 -12.79 -3.99
CA MET A 98 -15.93 -11.80 -4.94
C MET A 98 -14.64 -12.29 -5.63
N ILE A 99 -13.72 -12.90 -4.89
CA ILE A 99 -12.49 -13.45 -5.47
C ILE A 99 -12.80 -14.57 -6.48
N VAL A 100 -13.75 -15.47 -6.17
CA VAL A 100 -14.16 -16.54 -7.09
C VAL A 100 -14.76 -15.95 -8.37
N VAL A 101 -15.64 -14.96 -8.25
CA VAL A 101 -16.24 -14.29 -9.42
C VAL A 101 -15.16 -13.58 -10.24
N MET A 102 -14.27 -12.81 -9.60
CA MET A 102 -13.14 -12.16 -10.28
C MET A 102 -12.23 -13.17 -10.97
N PHE A 103 -11.99 -14.33 -10.37
CA PHE A 103 -11.17 -15.39 -10.96
C PHE A 103 -11.79 -15.99 -12.23
N ILE A 104 -13.11 -16.22 -12.23
CA ILE A 104 -13.83 -16.73 -13.43
C ILE A 104 -13.71 -15.70 -14.56
N PHE A 105 -14.01 -14.43 -14.29
CA PHE A 105 -13.91 -13.37 -15.31
C PHE A 105 -12.48 -13.10 -15.76
N ALA A 106 -11.51 -13.14 -14.86
CA ALA A 106 -10.09 -12.98 -15.20
C ALA A 106 -9.61 -14.14 -16.10
N SER A 107 -9.97 -15.38 -15.76
CA SER A 107 -9.62 -16.56 -16.55
C SER A 107 -10.24 -16.50 -17.95
N PHE A 108 -11.50 -16.08 -18.04
CA PHE A 108 -12.18 -15.88 -19.32
C PHE A 108 -11.56 -14.72 -20.13
N GLY A 109 -11.25 -13.61 -19.46
CA GLY A 109 -10.60 -12.46 -20.07
C GLY A 109 -9.23 -12.80 -20.66
N VAL A 110 -8.38 -13.51 -19.91
CA VAL A 110 -7.06 -13.94 -20.40
C VAL A 110 -7.20 -14.86 -21.61
N GLN A 111 -8.20 -15.74 -21.65
CA GLN A 111 -8.42 -16.62 -22.81
C GLN A 111 -8.87 -15.87 -24.08
N ILE A 112 -9.70 -14.82 -23.95
CA ILE A 112 -10.23 -14.08 -25.10
C ILE A 112 -9.28 -12.98 -25.58
N VAL A 113 -8.80 -12.15 -24.64
CA VAL A 113 -8.02 -10.94 -24.94
C VAL A 113 -6.53 -11.07 -24.60
N GLY A 114 -6.07 -12.26 -24.18
CA GLY A 114 -4.67 -12.54 -23.91
C GLY A 114 -3.79 -12.19 -25.13
N GLY A 115 -2.90 -11.22 -24.94
CA GLY A 115 -1.99 -10.74 -25.99
C GLY A 115 -2.62 -9.87 -27.09
N LYS A 116 -3.94 -9.62 -27.06
CA LYS A 116 -4.66 -8.81 -28.07
C LYS A 116 -4.90 -7.36 -27.65
N LEU A 117 -4.51 -6.97 -26.44
CA LEU A 117 -4.67 -5.60 -25.93
C LEU A 117 -3.49 -4.68 -26.27
N ALA A 118 -2.41 -5.20 -26.87
CA ALA A 118 -1.29 -4.39 -27.30
C ALA A 118 -1.68 -3.61 -28.57
N ALA A 119 -1.52 -2.29 -28.52
CA ALA A 119 -1.74 -1.38 -29.64
C ALA A 119 -0.60 -0.37 -29.69
N CYS A 120 -0.28 0.11 -30.89
CA CYS A 120 0.68 1.19 -31.06
C CYS A 120 0.13 2.47 -30.42
N ASN A 121 1.01 3.24 -29.76
CA ASN A 121 0.66 4.54 -29.20
C ASN A 121 0.20 5.58 -30.26
N ASP A 122 0.61 5.42 -31.51
CA ASP A 122 0.22 6.24 -32.65
C ASP A 122 -1.12 5.74 -33.24
N PRO A 123 -2.22 6.50 -33.16
CA PRO A 123 -3.53 6.07 -33.63
C PRO A 123 -3.61 5.92 -35.16
N THR A 124 -2.64 6.44 -35.91
CA THR A 124 -2.59 6.30 -37.37
C THR A 124 -2.11 4.92 -37.81
N ILE A 125 -1.47 4.16 -36.92
CA ILE A 125 -0.84 2.88 -37.23
C ILE A 125 -1.66 1.73 -36.64
N THR A 126 -2.18 0.86 -37.50
CA THR A 126 -2.98 -0.31 -37.09
C THR A 126 -2.18 -1.60 -37.04
N SER A 127 -1.09 -1.70 -37.81
CA SER A 127 -0.28 -2.91 -37.96
C SER A 127 1.01 -2.82 -37.16
N ARG A 128 1.35 -3.88 -36.42
CA ARG A 128 2.55 -3.94 -35.56
C ARG A 128 3.84 -3.73 -36.34
N GLU A 129 3.92 -4.21 -37.58
CA GLU A 129 5.10 -4.07 -38.46
C GLU A 129 5.42 -2.60 -38.76
N ASN A 130 4.40 -1.75 -38.83
CA ASN A 130 4.53 -0.32 -39.11
C ASN A 130 4.69 0.54 -37.84
N CYS A 131 4.65 -0.06 -36.65
CA CYS A 131 4.84 0.64 -35.37
C CYS A 131 6.33 0.84 -35.08
N THR A 132 7.01 1.59 -35.98
CA THR A 132 8.44 1.92 -35.87
C THR A 132 8.66 3.41 -36.17
N GLY A 133 9.72 3.98 -35.61
CA GLY A 133 10.07 5.40 -35.78
C GLY A 133 9.50 6.31 -34.69
N ILE A 134 9.34 7.60 -35.01
CA ILE A 134 8.93 8.67 -34.08
C ILE A 134 7.68 9.39 -34.61
N PHE A 135 6.84 9.90 -33.71
CA PHE A 135 5.67 10.70 -34.05
C PHE A 135 5.42 11.81 -33.02
N TRP A 136 4.56 12.77 -33.38
CA TRP A 136 4.17 13.88 -32.51
C TRP A 136 3.00 13.47 -31.60
N GLN A 137 3.28 13.24 -30.32
CA GLN A 137 2.25 12.97 -29.32
C GLN A 137 1.70 14.28 -28.75
N LYS A 138 0.37 14.45 -28.80
CA LYS A 138 -0.34 15.57 -28.14
C LYS A 138 -0.29 15.39 -26.62
N ILE A 139 0.05 16.45 -25.90
CA ILE A 139 0.06 16.47 -24.43
C ILE A 139 -1.26 17.04 -23.92
N PHE A 140 -1.95 16.28 -23.09
CA PHE A 140 -3.18 16.73 -22.45
C PHE A 140 -2.86 17.70 -21.29
N VAL A 141 -3.09 19.00 -21.51
CA VAL A 141 -2.90 20.05 -20.49
C VAL A 141 -4.03 20.04 -19.47
N THR A 142 -5.27 19.84 -19.92
CA THR A 142 -6.45 19.72 -19.06
C THR A 142 -7.33 18.54 -19.51
N ARG A 143 -7.96 17.86 -18.55
CA ARG A 143 -8.96 16.82 -18.84
C ARG A 143 -10.37 17.38 -19.07
N LEU A 144 -10.61 18.63 -18.66
CA LEU A 144 -11.88 19.33 -18.81
C LEU A 144 -12.20 19.60 -20.28
N GLU A 145 -13.49 19.68 -20.62
CA GLU A 145 -13.94 20.12 -21.94
C GLU A 145 -13.88 21.65 -22.01
N VAL A 146 -12.76 22.15 -22.51
CA VAL A 146 -12.52 23.57 -22.73
C VAL A 146 -12.60 23.85 -24.24
N TYR A 147 -13.04 25.04 -24.60
CA TYR A 147 -13.00 25.52 -25.98
C TYR A 147 -11.57 25.39 -26.54
N GLY A 148 -11.42 24.72 -27.69
CA GLY A 148 -10.12 24.49 -28.32
C GLY A 148 -9.40 23.18 -27.94
N LYS A 149 -10.04 22.28 -27.18
CA LYS A 149 -9.47 20.98 -26.76
C LYS A 149 -8.96 20.09 -27.91
N ASP A 150 -9.61 20.17 -29.06
CA ASP A 150 -9.25 19.39 -30.25
C ASP A 150 -8.41 20.19 -31.26
N ASP A 151 -8.11 21.46 -30.93
CA ASP A 151 -7.36 22.34 -31.82
C ASP A 151 -5.86 22.02 -31.74
N GLU A 152 -5.29 21.63 -32.88
CA GLU A 152 -3.91 21.19 -32.95
C GLU A 152 -2.89 22.27 -32.61
N GLN A 153 -3.28 23.54 -32.72
CA GLN A 153 -2.39 24.69 -32.46
C GLN A 153 -2.35 25.07 -30.98
N MET A 154 -3.41 24.79 -30.23
CA MET A 154 -3.50 25.14 -28.80
C MET A 154 -2.83 24.10 -27.89
N HIS A 155 -2.61 22.89 -28.39
CA HIS A 155 -2.04 21.79 -27.61
C HIS A 155 -0.55 21.56 -27.94
N PRO A 156 0.34 21.61 -26.92
CA PRO A 156 1.75 21.29 -27.12
C PRO A 156 1.92 19.82 -27.53
N LYS A 157 2.85 19.59 -28.47
CA LYS A 157 3.20 18.25 -28.96
C LYS A 157 4.67 17.97 -28.68
N ILE A 158 5.02 16.70 -28.43
CA ILE A 158 6.39 16.25 -28.23
C ILE A 158 6.68 15.03 -29.11
N LEU A 159 7.91 14.94 -29.62
CA LEU A 159 8.38 13.78 -30.38
C LEU A 159 8.64 12.62 -29.42
N VAL A 160 7.96 11.50 -29.65
CA VAL A 160 8.13 10.26 -28.88
C VAL A 160 8.30 9.07 -29.83
N PRO A 161 9.01 8.02 -29.41
CA PRO A 161 9.08 6.78 -30.18
C PRO A 161 7.73 6.07 -30.23
N ARG A 162 7.47 5.39 -31.34
CA ARG A 162 6.33 4.47 -31.47
C ARG A 162 6.57 3.21 -30.65
N VAL A 163 5.62 2.85 -29.79
CA VAL A 163 5.62 1.66 -28.92
C VAL A 163 4.23 1.08 -28.79
#